data_AF-A0A484ZLK3-F1
#
_entry.id   AF-A0A484ZLK3-F1
#
_cell.length_a   1.000
_cell.length_b   1.000
_cell.length_c   1.000
_cell.angle_alpha   90.00
_cell.angle_beta   90.00
_cell.angle_gamma   90.00
#
_symmetry.space_group_name_H-M   'P 1'
#
loop_
_entity.id
_entity.type
_entity.pdbx_description
1 polymer ?
#
loop_
_entity_poly.entity_id
_entity_poly.type
_entity_poly.pdbx_seq_one_letter_code
_entity_poly.pdbx_strand_id
1 'polypeptide(L)' 'MPRSFTEAQSEAMVTIVFSAGAEALDIDVAQRKQLEERLVLQLRMISKGVIIGIAANRKRAQR' A
#
# COMPACT_ATOMS: atom_id res chain seq x y z
N MET A 1 -1.33 -10.44 13.71
CA MET A 1 -0.44 -10.36 12.54
C MET A 1 0.99 -10.44 13.04
N PRO A 2 1.92 -11.14 12.36
CA PRO A 2 3.33 -11.10 12.75
C PRO A 2 3.88 -9.67 12.56
N ARG A 3 4.70 -9.21 13.51
CA ARG A 3 5.17 -7.83 13.60
C ARG A 3 5.87 -7.35 12.31
N SER A 4 6.71 -8.19 11.73
CA SER A 4 7.44 -7.89 10.48
C SER A 4 6.51 -7.59 9.29
N PHE A 5 5.34 -8.22 9.21
CA PHE A 5 4.37 -7.91 8.16
C PHE A 5 3.67 -6.57 8.40
N THR A 6 3.39 -6.22 9.65
CA THR A 6 2.80 -4.93 10.00
C THR A 6 3.79 -3.79 9.78
N GLU A 7 5.07 -4.00 10.09
CA GLU A 7 6.15 -3.05 9.82
C GLU A 7 6.33 -2.83 8.31
N ALA A 8 6.46 -3.92 7.53
CA ALA A 8 6.56 -3.83 6.07
C ALA A 8 5.33 -3.18 5.42
N GLN A 9 4.12 -3.44 5.97
CA GLN A 9 2.90 -2.79 5.50
C GLN A 9 2.93 -1.28 5.76
N SER A 10 3.29 -0.88 6.98
CA SER A 10 3.40 0.53 7.34
C SER A 10 4.46 1.25 6.49
N GLU A 11 5.62 0.63 6.31
CA GLU A 11 6.71 1.16 5.49
C GLU A 11 6.27 1.35 4.03
N ALA A 12 5.60 0.35 3.44
CA ALA A 12 5.07 0.46 2.08
C ALA A 12 4.03 1.59 1.96
N MET A 13 3.12 1.73 2.94
CA MET A 13 2.12 2.80 2.95
C MET A 13 2.77 4.18 3.02
N VAL A 14 3.75 4.37 3.90
CA VAL A 14 4.47 5.65 4.04
C VAL A 14 5.24 5.97 2.76
N THR A 15 5.93 5.00 2.18
CA THR A 15 6.73 5.18 0.95
C THR A 15 5.87 5.67 -0.21
N ILE A 16 4.69 5.07 -0.43
CA ILE A 16 3.83 5.47 -1.56
C ILE A 16 3.18 6.84 -1.33
N VAL A 17 2.77 7.17 -0.10
CA VAL A 17 2.17 8.48 0.21
C VAL A 17 3.20 9.59 0.09
N PHE A 18 4.43 9.34 0.52
CA PHE A 18 5.51 10.32 0.40
C PHE A 18 5.87 10.58 -1.07
N SER A 19 5.98 9.52 -1.86
CA SER A 19 6.28 9.62 -3.29
C SER A 19 5.16 10.35 -4.05
N ALA A 20 3.90 9.97 -3.81
CA ALA A 20 2.76 10.65 -4.42
C ALA A 20 2.61 12.10 -3.93
N GLY A 21 2.95 12.38 -2.67
CA GLY A 21 2.98 13.74 -2.13
C GLY A 21 4.00 14.63 -2.85
N ALA A 22 5.18 14.10 -3.18
CA ALA A 22 6.17 14.79 -3.98
C ALA A 22 5.67 15.03 -5.41
N GLU A 23 5.16 14.00 -6.09
CA GLU A 23 4.60 14.13 -7.44
C GLU A 23 3.44 15.13 -7.51
N ALA A 24 2.61 15.20 -6.47
CA ALA A 24 1.49 16.14 -6.39
C ALA A 24 1.92 17.62 -6.43
N LEU A 25 3.18 17.94 -6.07
CA LEU A 25 3.70 19.31 -6.13
C LEU A 25 3.97 19.77 -7.57
N ASP A 26 4.26 18.83 -8.48
CA ASP A 26 4.72 19.12 -9.84
C ASP A 26 3.62 19.03 -10.91
N ILE A 27 2.40 18.62 -10.52
CA ILE A 27 1.29 18.32 -11.46
C ILE A 27 0.08 19.26 -11.28
N ASP A 28 -0.71 19.37 -12.35
CA ASP A 28 -1.93 20.18 -12.35
C ASP A 28 -3.08 19.57 -11.53
N VAL A 29 -4.17 20.33 -11.35
CA VAL A 29 -5.31 19.92 -10.52
C VAL A 29 -6.03 18.68 -11.08
N ALA A 30 -6.12 18.52 -12.40
CA ALA A 30 -6.77 17.36 -13.02
C ALA A 30 -5.90 16.10 -12.84
N GLN A 31 -4.58 16.23 -13.04
CA GLN A 31 -3.61 15.17 -12.80
C GLN A 31 -3.55 14.79 -11.31
N ARG A 32 -3.64 15.77 -10.40
CA ARG A 32 -3.69 15.53 -8.95
C ARG A 32 -4.87 14.65 -8.55
N LYS A 33 -6.04 14.87 -9.16
CA LYS A 33 -7.22 14.03 -8.92
C LYS A 33 -7.00 12.58 -9.38
N GLN A 34 -6.37 12.40 -10.53
CA GLN A 34 -6.02 11.06 -11.04
C GLN A 34 -4.96 10.37 -10.15
N LEU A 35 -3.98 11.13 -9.66
CA LEU A 35 -2.98 10.64 -8.71
C LEU A 35 -3.63 10.21 -7.39
N GLU A 36 -4.56 11.00 -6.86
CA GLU A 36 -5.32 10.68 -5.64
C GLU A 36 -6.12 9.38 -5.78
N GLU A 37 -6.88 9.22 -6.88
CA GLU A 37 -7.66 8.01 -7.14
C GLU A 37 -6.78 6.74 -7.19
N ARG A 38 -5.59 6.83 -7.82
CA ARG A 38 -4.61 5.74 -7.82
C ARG A 38 -4.02 5.48 -6.46
N LEU A 39 -3.63 6.53 -5.73
CA LEU A 39 -3.03 6.40 -4.40
C LEU A 39 -4.00 5.70 -3.43
N VAL A 40 -5.28 6.07 -3.45
CA VAL A 40 -6.32 5.42 -2.65
C VAL A 40 -6.45 3.94 -3.01
N LEU A 41 -6.42 3.58 -4.29
CA LEU A 41 -6.46 2.19 -4.73
C LEU A 41 -5.23 1.41 -4.24
N GLN A 42 -4.04 1.97 -4.38
CA GLN A 42 -2.79 1.36 -3.91
C GLN A 42 -2.79 1.11 -2.40
N LEU A 43 -3.21 2.10 -1.60
CA LEU A 43 -3.34 1.96 -0.15
C LEU A 43 -4.32 0.84 0.23
N ARG A 44 -5.44 0.71 -0.49
CA ARG A 44 -6.41 -0.38 -0.30
C ARG A 44 -5.81 -1.74 -0.67
N MET A 45 -5.04 -1.82 -1.75
CA MET A 45 -4.36 -3.05 -2.16
C MET A 45 -3.30 -3.47 -1.13
N ILE A 46 -2.50 -2.55 -0.61
CA ILE A 46 -1.51 -2.85 0.45
C ILE A 46 -2.22 -3.29 1.74
N SER A 47 -3.30 -2.61 2.12
CA SER A 47 -4.13 -2.97 3.27
C SER A 47 -4.68 -4.40 3.17
N LYS A 48 -5.20 -4.77 1.99
CA LYS A 48 -5.83 -6.09 1.75
C LYS A 48 -4.82 -7.20 1.43
N GLY A 49 -3.75 -6.90 0.70
CA GLY A 49 -2.77 -7.87 0.20
C GLY A 49 -2.01 -8.58 1.31
N VAL A 50 -1.72 -7.88 2.40
CA VAL A 50 -1.11 -8.46 3.61
C VAL A 50 -2.02 -9.50 4.25
N ILE A 51 -3.34 -9.28 4.29
CA ILE A 51 -4.33 -10.24 4.82
C ILE A 51 -4.31 -11.53 3.99
N ILE A 52 -4.33 -11.40 2.65
CA ILE A 52 -4.31 -12.55 1.73
C ILE A 52 -2.99 -13.31 1.82
N GLY A 53 -1.84 -12.60 1.82
CA GLY A 53 -0.51 -13.20 1.94
C GLY A 53 -0.33 -14.00 3.23
N ILE A 54 -0.84 -13.49 4.35
CA ILE A 54 -0.80 -14.19 5.64
C ILE A 54 -1.66 -15.45 5.63
N ALA A 55 -2.86 -15.40 5.03
CA ALA A 55 -3.72 -16.58 4.88
C ALA A 55 -3.07 -17.65 3.99
N ALA A 56 -2.38 -17.26 2.92
CA ALA A 56 -1.64 -18.16 2.05
C ALA A 56 -0.44 -18.81 2.77
N ASN A 57 0.30 -18.04 3.58
CA ASN A 57 1.46 -18.54 4.30
C ASN A 57 1.08 -19.53 5.41
N ARG A 58 -0.05 -19.32 6.12
CA ARG A 58 -0.61 -20.30 7.07
C ARG A 58 -0.91 -21.65 6.43
N LYS A 59 -1.48 -21.65 5.21
CA LYS A 59 -1.79 -22.90 4.48
C LYS A 59 -0.55 -23.68 4.07
N ARG A 60 0.57 -22.98 3.83
CA ARG A 60 1.86 -23.61 3.49
C ARG A 60 2.57 -24.18 4.71
N ALA A 61 2.44 -23.54 5.87
CA ALA A 61 3.06 -24.00 7.12
C ALA A 61 2.36 -25.23 7.77
N GLN A 62 1.19 -25.64 7.28
CA GLN A 62 0.43 -26.81 7.76
C GLN A 62 0.55 -28.04 6.83
N ARG A 63 1.42 -27.97 5.81
CA ARG A 63 1.79 -29.08 4.93
C ARG A 63 3.23 -29.48 5.22
#